data_AF-A0A0C3IAM3-F1
#
_entry.id   AF-A0A0C3IAM3-F1
#
_cell.length_a   1.000
_cell.length_b   1.000
_cell.length_c   1.000
_cell.angle_alpha   90.00
_cell.angle_beta   90.00
_cell.angle_gamma   90.00
#
_symmetry.space_group_name_H-M   'P 1'
#
loop_
_entity.id
_entity.type
_entity.pdbx_description
1 polymer ?
#
loop_
_entity_poly.entity_id
_entity_poly.type
_entity_poly.pdbx_seq_one_letter_code
_entity_poly.pdbx_strand_id
1 'polypeptide(L)' 'MAFMIIVFSFPATPTTNATNMNYAIVVLGGAMVLSLVWYYLPVYGGIHWFTGPVPNIDADKKDETSGIYGDHASKEKSAD' A
#
# COMPACT_ATOMS: atom_id res chain seq x y z
N MET A 1 10.74 -15.28 5.82
CA MET A 1 11.71 -14.47 5.04
C MET A 1 12.49 -13.50 5.92
N ALA A 2 11.84 -12.64 6.72
CA ALA A 2 12.52 -11.71 7.63
C ALA A 2 13.56 -12.39 8.56
N PHE A 3 13.22 -13.53 9.17
CA PHE A 3 14.16 -14.30 10.00
C PHE A 3 15.45 -14.66 9.26
N MET A 4 15.34 -15.20 8.04
CA MET A 4 16.51 -15.59 7.24
C MET A 4 17.35 -14.37 6.82
N ILE A 5 16.71 -13.25 6.49
CA ILE A 5 17.39 -11.98 6.19
C ILE A 5 18.22 -11.49 7.39
N ILE A 6 17.69 -11.63 8.60
CA ILE A 6 18.39 -11.24 9.83
C ILE A 6 19.59 -12.16 10.08
N VAL A 7 19.42 -13.48 9.97
CA VAL A 7 20.52 -14.45 10.12
C VAL A 7 21.64 -14.16 9.12
N PHE A 8 21.29 -13.91 7.86
CA PHE A 8 22.26 -13.58 6.81
C PHE A 8 22.84 -12.17 6.89
N SER A 9 22.42 -11.35 7.86
CA SER A 9 23.08 -10.06 8.14
C SER A 9 24.28 -10.21 9.09
N PHE A 10 24.43 -11.36 9.76
CA PHE A 10 25.59 -11.62 10.62
C PHE A 10 26.80 -12.10 9.81
N PRO A 11 28.03 -11.75 10.24
CA PRO A 11 29.25 -12.25 9.61
C PRO A 11 29.47 -13.74 9.94
N ALA A 12 30.09 -14.47 9.00
CA ALA A 12 30.42 -15.89 9.19
C ALA A 12 31.58 -16.11 10.16
N THR A 13 32.44 -15.10 10.35
CA THR A 13 33.61 -15.14 11.25
C THR A 13 33.60 -13.96 12.23
N PRO A 14 34.20 -14.11 13.43
CA PRO A 14 34.23 -13.05 14.44
C PRO A 14 35.11 -11.85 14.03
N THR A 15 36.13 -12.09 13.21
CA THR A 15 37.04 -11.06 12.70
C THR A 15 36.58 -10.62 11.32
N THR A 16 36.55 -9.31 11.10
CA THR A 16 36.17 -8.70 9.82
C THR A 16 37.04 -7.49 9.53
N ASN A 17 37.26 -7.21 8.25
CA ASN A 17 37.90 -6.01 7.73
C ASN A 17 36.96 -5.44 6.66
N ALA A 18 37.11 -4.14 6.34
CA ALA A 18 36.32 -3.43 5.36
C ALA A 18 36.10 -4.23 4.07
N THR A 19 37.14 -4.82 3.48
CA THR A 19 37.01 -5.55 2.21
C THR A 19 36.15 -6.81 2.29
N ASN A 20 36.06 -7.46 3.45
CA ASN A 20 35.46 -8.78 3.59
C ASN A 20 34.22 -8.79 4.52
N MET A 21 33.71 -7.63 4.93
CA MET A 21 32.53 -7.59 5.79
C MET A 21 31.27 -8.05 5.04
N ASN A 22 30.27 -8.52 5.78
CA ASN A 22 28.99 -8.91 5.19
C ASN A 22 28.18 -7.66 4.80
N TYR A 23 27.90 -7.51 3.51
CA TYR A 23 27.17 -6.38 2.93
C TYR A 23 25.68 -6.63 2.68
N ALA A 24 25.12 -7.73 3.20
CA ALA A 24 23.73 -8.09 2.98
C ALA A 24 22.75 -6.96 3.30
N ILE A 25 22.99 -6.18 4.37
CA ILE A 25 22.10 -5.07 4.75
C ILE A 25 22.10 -3.93 3.74
N VAL A 26 23.24 -3.64 3.12
CA VAL A 26 23.37 -2.59 2.10
C VAL A 26 22.62 -3.02 0.84
N VAL A 27 22.78 -4.28 0.44
CA VAL A 27 22.06 -4.86 -0.70
C VAL A 27 20.56 -4.88 -0.45
N LEU A 28 20.12 -5.29 0.73
CA LEU A 28 18.70 -5.26 1.12
C LEU A 28 18.13 -3.85 1.05
N GLY A 29 18.82 -2.87 1.66
CA GLY A 29 18.41 -1.47 1.62
C GLY A 29 18.33 -0.95 0.18
N GLY A 30 19.33 -1.26 -0.65
CA GLY A 30 19.34 -0.92 -2.07
C GLY A 30 18.16 -1.54 -2.82
N ALA A 31 17.84 -2.81 -2.59
CA ALA A 31 16.70 -3.48 -3.20
C ALA A 31 15.35 -2.86 -2.77
N MET A 32 15.20 -2.52 -1.48
CA MET A 32 13.99 -1.85 -0.99
C MET A 32 13.84 -0.45 -1.59
N VAL A 33 14.92 0.34 -1.63
CA VAL A 33 14.91 1.68 -2.24
C VAL A 33 14.61 1.59 -3.73
N LEU A 34 15.29 0.71 -4.48
CA LEU A 34 15.04 0.50 -5.91
C LEU A 34 13.60 0.06 -6.17
N SER A 35 13.03 -0.80 -5.32
CA SER A 35 11.63 -1.23 -5.42
C SER A 35 10.67 -0.05 -5.24
N LEU A 36 10.89 0.78 -4.22
CA LEU A 36 10.08 1.98 -3.98
C LEU A 36 10.22 2.99 -5.13
N VAL A 37 11.45 3.27 -5.55
CA VAL A 37 11.72 4.17 -6.67
C VAL A 37 11.00 3.66 -7.92
N TRP A 38 11.16 2.38 -8.25
CA TRP A 38 10.48 1.78 -9.40
C TRP A 38 8.95 1.88 -9.28
N TYR A 39 8.38 1.61 -8.11
CA TYR A 39 6.95 1.71 -7.88
C TYR A 39 6.40 3.11 -8.13
N TYR A 40 7.14 4.15 -7.73
CA TYR A 40 6.74 5.56 -7.86
C TYR A 40 7.30 6.27 -9.10
N LEU A 41 8.04 5.58 -9.97
CA LEU A 41 8.54 6.20 -11.21
C LEU A 41 7.37 6.76 -12.03
N PRO A 42 7.50 7.98 -12.58
CA PRO A 42 6.45 8.58 -13.39
C PRO A 42 6.21 7.72 -14.65
N VAL A 43 4.96 7.67 -15.11
CA VAL A 43 4.50 6.96 -16.32
C VAL A 43 4.54 5.43 -16.23
N TYR A 44 5.66 4.85 -15.80
CA TYR A 44 5.91 3.40 -15.85
C TYR A 44 5.85 2.71 -14.49
N GLY A 45 5.90 3.48 -13.40
CA GLY A 45 5.93 2.91 -12.07
C GLY A 45 4.65 2.15 -11.73
N GLY A 46 4.80 1.12 -10.89
CA GLY A 46 3.72 0.20 -10.52
C GLY A 46 2.44 0.89 -10.04
N ILE A 47 2.53 2.10 -9.47
CA ILE A 47 1.36 2.90 -9.08
C ILE A 47 0.38 3.18 -10.24
N HIS A 48 0.86 3.27 -11.48
CA HIS A 48 0.03 3.53 -12.66
C HIS A 48 -0.66 2.28 -13.21
N TRP A 49 -0.18 1.09 -12.82
CA TRP A 49 -0.67 -0.20 -13.32
C TRP A 49 -1.41 -0.99 -12.23
N PHE A 50 -1.36 -0.53 -10.99
CA PHE A 50 -1.98 -1.18 -9.84
C PHE A 50 -3.37 -0.59 -9.57
N THR A 51 -4.42 -1.29 -9.99
CA THR A 51 -5.82 -0.88 -9.78
C THR A 51 -6.36 -1.22 -8.38
N GLY A 52 -5.62 -2.03 -7.60
CA GLY A 52 -6.08 -2.55 -6.32
C GLY A 52 -7.18 -3.62 -6.43
N PRO A 53 -7.48 -4.32 -5.31
CA PRO A 53 -8.55 -5.32 -5.28
C PRO A 53 -9.93 -4.68 -5.34
N VAL A 54 -10.85 -5.28 -6.11
CA VAL A 54 -12.26 -4.86 -6.19
C VAL A 54 -12.97 -5.25 -4.88
N PRO A 55 -13.58 -4.30 -4.13
CA PRO A 55 -14.32 -4.62 -2.92
C PRO A 55 -15.55 -5.48 -3.22
N ASN A 56 -15.82 -6.47 -2.36
CA ASN A 56 -16.92 -7.43 -2.51
C ASN A 56 -18.14 -7.10 -1.63
N ILE A 57 -18.10 -5.96 -0.93
CA ILE A 57 -19.26 -5.38 -0.25
C ILE A 57 -19.74 -4.22 -1.09
N ASP A 58 -21.00 -4.24 -1.47
CA ASP A 58 -21.61 -3.14 -2.21
C ASP A 58 -21.50 -1.87 -1.37
N ALA A 59 -21.01 -0.80 -1.97
CA ALA A 59 -21.05 0.55 -1.39
C ALA A 59 -22.49 1.11 -1.33
N ASP A 60 -23.49 0.26 -1.54
CA ASP A 60 -24.92 0.54 -1.48
C ASP A 60 -25.40 0.66 -0.03
N LYS A 61 -24.90 1.67 0.67
CA LYS A 61 -25.63 2.35 1.76
C LYS A 61 -25.33 3.85 1.76
N LYS A 62 -25.26 4.48 0.59
CA LYS A 62 -25.23 5.94 0.47
C LYS A 62 -26.34 6.56 -0.39
N ASP A 63 -27.27 5.76 -0.91
CA ASP A 63 -28.36 6.29 -1.76
C ASP A 63 -29.79 6.02 -1.25
N GLU A 64 -29.99 5.37 -0.09
CA GLU A 64 -31.35 5.21 0.49
C GLU A 64 -31.72 6.32 1.48
N THR A 65 -30.76 6.93 2.18
CA THR A 65 -31.06 7.98 3.17
C THR A 65 -31.33 9.35 2.53
N SER A 66 -30.84 9.60 1.31
CA SER A 66 -31.07 10.86 0.58
C SER A 66 -32.47 10.93 -0.05
N GLY A 67 -33.08 9.79 -0.39
CA GLY A 67 -34.45 9.73 -0.93
C GLY A 67 -35.55 9.92 0.11
N ILE A 68 -35.34 9.43 1.34
CA ILE A 68 -36.38 9.46 2.38
C ILE A 68 -36.60 10.86 2.96
N TYR A 69 -35.56 11.68 3.09
CA TYR A 69 -35.70 13.07 3.55
C TYR A 69 -36.30 14.01 2.49
N GLY A 70 -36.15 13.70 1.19
CA GLY A 70 -36.68 14.52 0.10
C GLY A 70 -38.18 14.36 -0.14
N ASP A 71 -38.71 13.13 -0.03
CA ASP A 71 -40.15 12.87 -0.27
C ASP A 71 -41.03 13.47 0.83
N HIS A 72 -40.61 13.37 2.10
CA HIS A 72 -41.38 13.87 3.23
C HIS A 72 -41.52 15.41 3.23
N ALA A 73 -40.45 16.14 2.88
CA ALA A 73 -40.49 17.60 2.82
C ALA A 73 -41.36 18.14 1.67
N SER A 74 -41.50 17.39 0.58
CA SER A 74 -42.33 17.80 -0.57
C SER A 74 -43.83 17.60 -0.34
N LYS A 75 -44.22 16.56 0.42
CA LYS A 75 -45.61 16.29 0.79
C LYS A 75 -46.14 17.25 1.84
N GLU A 76 -45.31 17.72 2.77
CA GLU A 76 -45.72 18.70 3.78
C GLU A 76 -46.01 20.08 3.16
N LYS A 77 -45.26 20.48 2.13
CA LYS A 77 -45.44 21.79 1.46
C LYS A 77 -46.58 21.84 0.44
N SER A 78 -47.12 20.68 0.02
CA SER A 78 -48.26 20.60 -0.91
C SER A 78 -49.61 20.42 -0.20
N ALA A 79 -49.60 20.35 1.13
CA ALA A 79 -50.79 20.14 1.95
C ALA A 79 -51.30 21.41 2.65
N ASP A 80 -50.71 22.58 2.33
CA ASP A 80 -51.13 23.92 2.81
C ASP A 80 -51.60 24.79 1.63
#